data_AF-A0A8T6PK29-F1
#
_entry.id   AF-A0A8T6PK29-F1
#
_cell.length_a   1.000
_cell.length_b   1.000
_cell.length_c   1.000
_cell.angle_alpha   90.00
_cell.angle_beta   90.00
_cell.angle_gamma   90.00
#
_symmetry.space_group_name_H-M   'P 1'
#
loop_
_entity.id
_entity.type
_entity.pdbx_description
1 polymer ?
#
loop_
_entity_poly.entity_id
_entity_poly.type
_entity_poly.pdbx_seq_one_letter_code
_entity_poly.pdbx_strand_id
1 'polypeptide(L)'
;MRRVFIVLLLLALVVSGIALVPPSVTAQDGTDPMQHTVQPGESLFSIAQQYSVTVDALAAANGLTVDSTLFAGQVLVIPGTGNEPAEQDPTMTPAPGETIHVVQAGENLFRIANRYGTTVQAIMNLNGITDPNRIFVGQQLRIPGTQAPPDATESPVPAEEIETATDTPSGDGDEDQPDETETPTETPFVPGDPDEAENEAASVPFDFGVVVQLQNQENQPVVERIEELEVSWAKQRVDWALHEPSRGNYTFENLDVIIDDLDSAGVNIMLTVTSAPTWARASSEESGPPTDYQDYAIFVGRLAQRYQGRVDAYEIWHEPNLRQNWNGKPINGAEYVELLRVA
;
A
#
# COMPACT_ATOMS: atom_id res chain seq x y z
N MET A 1 56.03 39.16 -48.34
CA MET A 1 56.97 39.54 -47.26
C MET A 1 56.61 38.76 -45.99
N ARG A 2 57.61 38.47 -45.14
CA ARG A 2 57.56 37.98 -43.74
C ARG A 2 56.53 36.91 -43.32
N ARG A 3 57.09 35.75 -42.92
CA ARG A 3 56.47 34.67 -42.13
C ARG A 3 56.46 35.06 -40.64
N VAL A 4 55.43 34.65 -39.89
CA VAL A 4 55.38 34.61 -38.40
C VAL A 4 54.59 33.36 -38.02
N PHE A 5 55.27 32.24 -37.70
CA PHE A 5 55.63 31.78 -36.36
C PHE A 5 54.45 31.41 -35.44
N ILE A 6 54.16 30.10 -35.39
CA ILE A 6 53.40 29.46 -34.32
C ILE A 6 54.34 29.30 -33.12
N VAL A 7 53.96 29.83 -31.97
CA VAL A 7 54.66 29.61 -30.69
C VAL A 7 53.81 28.66 -29.84
N LEU A 8 54.25 27.41 -29.74
CA LEU A 8 53.76 26.47 -28.73
C LEU A 8 54.38 26.85 -27.38
N LEU A 9 53.56 27.35 -26.45
CA LEU A 9 54.01 27.70 -25.11
C LEU A 9 53.39 26.71 -24.10
N LEU A 10 54.20 25.72 -23.72
CA LEU A 10 53.91 24.82 -22.60
C LEU A 10 53.83 25.62 -21.30
N LEU A 11 52.67 25.62 -20.65
CA LEU A 11 52.53 26.08 -19.26
C LEU A 11 52.16 24.87 -18.37
N ALA A 12 53.16 24.32 -17.68
CA ALA A 12 52.93 23.31 -16.67
C ALA A 12 52.35 23.98 -15.41
N LEU A 13 51.07 23.71 -15.12
CA LEU A 13 50.42 24.21 -13.90
C LEU A 13 50.53 23.15 -12.81
N VAL A 14 51.47 23.36 -11.89
CA VAL A 14 51.65 22.51 -10.71
C VAL A 14 50.53 22.82 -9.72
N VAL A 15 49.49 21.97 -9.68
CA VAL A 15 48.51 21.98 -8.60
C VAL A 15 49.09 21.19 -7.44
N SER A 16 49.51 21.90 -6.39
CA SER A 16 50.01 21.28 -5.16
C SER A 16 48.85 20.64 -4.41
N GLY A 17 48.83 19.30 -4.34
CA GLY A 17 47.79 18.56 -3.62
C GLY A 17 48.02 18.61 -2.12
N ILE A 18 47.12 19.26 -1.39
CA ILE A 18 46.91 18.94 0.03
C ILE A 18 45.88 17.81 0.07
N ALA A 19 46.36 16.58 -0.07
CA ALA A 19 45.54 15.42 0.25
C ALA A 19 45.26 15.43 1.75
N LEU A 20 43.98 15.47 2.14
CA LEU A 20 43.58 15.27 3.52
C LEU A 20 43.81 13.80 3.85
N VAL A 21 44.97 13.49 4.43
CA VAL A 21 45.35 12.11 4.81
C VAL A 21 44.44 11.67 5.96
N PRO A 22 43.52 10.70 5.77
CA PRO A 22 42.84 10.10 6.90
C PRO A 22 43.88 9.37 7.78
N PRO A 23 43.68 9.28 9.10
CA PRO A 23 44.65 8.61 9.96
C PRO A 23 44.83 7.15 9.55
N SER A 24 46.00 6.81 9.00
CA SER A 24 46.37 5.43 8.70
C SER A 24 46.46 4.63 10.00
N VAL A 25 45.46 3.80 10.26
CA VAL A 25 45.52 2.80 11.31
C VAL A 25 46.49 1.70 10.85
N THR A 26 47.53 1.47 11.63
CA THR A 26 48.58 0.48 11.32
C THR A 26 48.01 -0.94 11.35
N ALA A 27 48.39 -1.77 10.37
CA ALA A 27 47.77 -3.07 10.12
C ALA A 27 48.14 -4.18 11.12
N GLN A 28 47.19 -5.08 11.41
CA GLN A 28 47.33 -6.55 11.35
C GLN A 28 46.04 -7.25 11.86
N ASP A 29 45.18 -7.74 10.95
CA ASP A 29 45.13 -9.19 10.66
C ASP A 29 44.35 -9.47 9.36
N GLY A 30 44.59 -10.62 8.75
CA GLY A 30 44.22 -10.92 7.36
C GLY A 30 42.78 -11.37 7.13
N THR A 31 41.79 -10.51 7.37
CA THR A 31 40.42 -10.68 6.86
C THR A 31 39.90 -9.36 6.28
N ASP A 32 39.75 -9.28 4.96
CA ASP A 32 38.87 -8.28 4.38
C ASP A 32 37.47 -8.47 5.00
N PRO A 33 36.78 -7.39 5.43
CA PRO A 33 35.45 -7.53 6.02
C PRO A 33 34.52 -8.20 5.01
N MET A 34 34.06 -9.40 5.36
CA MET A 34 33.22 -10.22 4.49
C MET A 34 31.94 -9.44 4.21
N GLN A 35 31.69 -9.13 2.95
CA GLN A 35 30.59 -8.29 2.53
C GLN A 35 29.53 -9.12 1.81
N HIS A 36 28.27 -8.81 2.10
CA HIS A 36 27.10 -9.36 1.44
C HIS A 36 26.34 -8.23 0.75
N THR A 37 26.05 -8.38 -0.54
CA THR A 37 25.18 -7.46 -1.27
C THR A 37 23.74 -7.97 -1.16
N VAL A 38 22.89 -7.21 -0.49
CA VAL A 38 21.46 -7.51 -0.27
C VAL A 38 20.75 -7.76 -1.60
N GLN A 39 20.12 -8.91 -1.72
CA GLN A 39 19.27 -9.31 -2.84
C GLN A 39 17.81 -8.87 -2.62
N PRO A 40 16.99 -8.76 -3.68
CA PRO A 40 15.57 -8.47 -3.55
C PRO A 40 14.86 -9.50 -2.64
N GLY A 41 14.24 -9.02 -1.57
CA GLY A 41 13.47 -9.84 -0.62
C GLY A 41 14.22 -10.35 0.61
N GLU A 42 15.52 -10.06 0.74
CA GLU A 42 16.28 -10.39 1.96
C GLU A 42 16.04 -9.38 3.09
N SER A 43 16.23 -9.85 4.32
CA SER A 43 16.13 -9.07 5.56
C SER A 43 17.37 -9.29 6.44
N LEU A 44 17.56 -8.43 7.45
CA LEU A 44 18.61 -8.66 8.46
C LEU A 44 18.47 -10.05 9.11
N PHE A 45 17.25 -10.58 9.27
CA PHE A 45 17.02 -11.92 9.80
C PHE A 45 17.50 -13.03 8.85
N SER A 46 17.11 -12.98 7.58
CA SER A 46 17.49 -14.02 6.60
C SER A 46 19.00 -14.03 6.32
N ILE A 47 19.62 -12.84 6.27
CA ILE A 47 21.07 -12.68 6.08
C ILE A 47 21.82 -13.14 7.33
N ALA A 48 21.37 -12.75 8.54
CA ALA A 48 21.99 -13.21 9.77
C ALA A 48 21.94 -14.73 9.90
N GLN A 49 20.80 -15.35 9.57
CA GLN A 49 20.65 -16.81 9.51
C GLN A 49 21.59 -17.45 8.48
N GLN A 50 21.69 -16.89 7.26
CA GLN A 50 22.58 -17.38 6.20
C GLN A 50 24.05 -17.42 6.65
N TYR A 51 24.51 -16.39 7.35
CA TYR A 51 25.90 -16.28 7.81
C TYR A 51 26.14 -16.77 9.24
N SER A 52 25.12 -17.35 9.89
CA SER A 52 25.18 -17.86 11.26
C SER A 52 25.64 -16.82 12.30
N VAL A 53 25.17 -15.58 12.14
CA VAL A 53 25.35 -14.45 13.07
C VAL A 53 24.01 -14.05 13.68
N THR A 54 24.00 -13.22 14.73
CA THR A 54 22.75 -12.66 15.26
C THR A 54 22.32 -11.41 14.50
N VAL A 55 21.01 -11.11 14.52
CA VAL A 55 20.45 -9.90 13.91
C VAL A 55 21.04 -8.65 14.55
N ASP A 56 21.18 -8.63 15.88
CA ASP A 56 21.83 -7.53 16.62
C ASP A 56 23.28 -7.31 16.19
N ALA A 57 24.08 -8.39 16.07
CA ALA A 57 25.47 -8.27 15.65
C ALA A 57 25.60 -7.78 14.20
N LEU A 58 24.75 -8.29 13.30
CA LEU A 58 24.71 -7.84 11.90
C LEU A 58 24.26 -6.38 11.79
N ALA A 59 23.25 -5.97 12.55
CA ALA A 59 22.77 -4.59 12.56
C ALA A 59 23.85 -3.64 13.10
N ALA A 60 24.41 -3.94 14.28
CA ALA A 60 25.44 -3.14 14.93
C ALA A 60 26.71 -3.00 14.06
N ALA A 61 27.14 -4.07 13.39
CA ALA A 61 28.30 -4.04 12.47
C ALA A 61 28.11 -3.09 11.29
N ASN A 62 26.86 -2.75 10.94
CA ASN A 62 26.51 -1.89 9.81
C ASN A 62 26.00 -0.51 10.20
N GLY A 63 26.04 -0.16 11.49
CA GLY A 63 25.43 1.09 11.99
C GLY A 63 23.90 1.11 11.83
N LEU A 64 23.28 -0.06 11.69
CA LEU A 64 21.85 -0.26 11.56
C LEU A 64 21.24 -0.63 12.91
N THR A 65 19.94 -0.42 13.02
CA THR A 65 19.08 -1.01 14.06
C THR A 65 18.50 -2.33 13.55
N VAL A 66 18.05 -3.22 14.45
CA VAL A 66 17.48 -4.53 14.06
C VAL A 66 16.19 -4.44 13.23
N ASP A 67 15.52 -3.29 13.26
CA ASP A 67 14.34 -2.94 12.47
C ASP A 67 14.66 -2.10 11.21
N SER A 68 15.95 -1.87 10.91
CA SER A 68 16.36 -1.15 9.70
C SER A 68 15.93 -1.91 8.43
N THR A 69 15.26 -1.19 7.53
CA THR A 69 14.92 -1.70 6.20
C THR A 69 16.18 -1.82 5.35
N LEU A 70 16.35 -2.95 4.67
CA LEU A 70 17.44 -3.17 3.74
C LEU A 70 16.99 -2.87 2.29
N PHE A 71 17.88 -2.26 1.51
CA PHE A 71 17.64 -1.99 0.09
C PHE A 71 18.41 -3.00 -0.77
N ALA A 72 17.81 -3.48 -1.87
CA ALA A 72 18.53 -4.34 -2.81
C ALA A 72 19.74 -3.59 -3.39
N GLY A 73 20.90 -4.24 -3.42
CA GLY A 73 22.18 -3.62 -3.77
C GLY A 73 22.92 -2.95 -2.61
N GLN A 74 22.30 -2.80 -1.43
CA GLN A 74 23.00 -2.37 -0.21
C GLN A 74 24.07 -3.40 0.15
N VAL A 75 25.26 -2.94 0.52
CA VAL A 75 26.36 -3.81 0.94
C VAL A 75 26.44 -3.80 2.46
N LEU A 76 26.28 -4.97 3.07
CA LEU A 76 26.44 -5.17 4.51
C LEU A 76 27.78 -5.83 4.80
N VAL A 77 28.50 -5.30 5.79
CA VAL A 77 29.60 -5.98 6.47
C VAL A 77 29.00 -7.08 7.35
N ILE A 78 29.30 -8.33 7.01
CA ILE A 78 29.02 -9.47 7.87
C ILE A 78 30.08 -9.45 9.00
N PRO A 79 29.68 -9.38 10.28
CA PRO A 79 30.65 -9.44 11.38
C PRO A 79 31.40 -10.78 11.31
N GLY A 80 32.73 -10.71 11.42
CA GLY A 80 33.59 -11.88 11.26
C GLY A 80 33.25 -13.00 12.25
N THR A 81 33.42 -14.25 11.83
CA THR A 81 33.04 -15.49 12.55
C THR A 81 33.94 -15.80 13.77
N GLY A 82 34.19 -14.80 14.61
CA GLY A 82 34.95 -14.90 15.85
C GLY A 82 34.13 -15.49 16.98
N ASN A 83 33.87 -16.81 16.91
CA ASN A 83 33.44 -17.70 18.00
C ASN A 83 32.75 -17.05 19.22
N GLU A 84 31.53 -16.55 19.04
CA GLU A 84 30.41 -17.17 19.74
C GLU A 84 29.54 -17.83 18.66
N PRO A 85 29.28 -19.15 18.73
CA PRO A 85 28.13 -19.69 18.03
C PRO A 85 26.93 -18.86 18.49
N ALA A 86 26.13 -18.34 17.56
CA ALA A 86 24.84 -17.80 17.94
C ALA A 86 24.13 -18.87 18.79
N GLU A 87 23.83 -18.56 20.05
CA GLU A 87 22.99 -19.42 20.87
C GLU A 87 21.67 -19.53 20.10
N GLN A 88 21.49 -20.67 19.43
CA GLN A 88 20.25 -20.94 18.72
C GLN A 88 19.16 -20.94 19.78
N ASP A 89 18.27 -19.96 19.71
CA ASP A 89 17.12 -19.84 20.61
C ASP A 89 16.43 -21.22 20.69
N PRO A 90 16.49 -21.88 21.86
CA PRO A 90 16.51 -23.33 21.86
C PRO A 90 15.14 -23.93 21.49
N THR A 91 15.17 -24.69 20.39
CA THR A 91 14.19 -25.75 20.09
C THR A 91 12.74 -25.29 19.95
N MET A 92 12.40 -24.83 18.74
CA MET A 92 11.05 -24.91 18.17
C MET A 92 10.61 -26.38 18.01
N THR A 93 10.47 -27.12 19.10
CA THR A 93 9.80 -28.43 19.11
C THR A 93 8.30 -28.17 19.22
N PRO A 94 7.52 -28.36 18.14
CA PRO A 94 6.08 -28.12 18.20
C PRO A 94 5.42 -29.06 19.23
N ALA A 95 4.52 -28.51 20.04
CA ALA A 95 3.68 -29.35 20.89
C ALA A 95 2.73 -30.21 20.02
N PRO A 96 2.17 -31.32 20.53
CA PRO A 96 1.24 -32.15 19.76
C PRO A 96 0.06 -31.32 19.22
N GLY A 97 -0.04 -31.24 17.89
CA GLY A 97 -1.02 -30.43 17.17
C GLY A 97 -0.49 -29.10 16.63
N GLU A 98 0.69 -28.63 17.03
CA GLU A 98 1.32 -27.42 16.45
C GLU A 98 2.08 -27.74 15.16
N THR A 99 2.25 -26.72 14.30
CA THR A 99 3.09 -26.77 13.10
C THR A 99 4.06 -25.60 13.12
N ILE A 100 5.32 -25.80 12.72
CA ILE A 100 6.27 -24.69 12.50
C ILE A 100 6.12 -24.20 11.06
N HIS A 101 5.90 -22.91 10.91
CA HIS A 101 5.81 -22.23 9.61
C HIS A 101 6.96 -21.21 9.48
N VAL A 102 7.70 -21.27 8.38
CA VAL A 102 8.72 -20.26 8.04
C VAL A 102 8.06 -19.19 7.19
N VAL A 103 8.04 -17.94 7.65
CA VAL A 103 7.45 -16.80 6.94
C VAL A 103 8.17 -16.59 5.60
N GLN A 104 7.44 -16.71 4.49
CA GLN A 104 7.95 -16.46 3.15
C GLN A 104 7.80 -14.98 2.74
N ALA A 105 8.48 -14.59 1.66
CA ALA A 105 8.35 -13.26 1.09
C ALA A 105 6.88 -12.96 0.71
N GLY A 106 6.35 -11.85 1.21
CA GLY A 106 4.97 -11.41 0.98
C GLY A 106 3.90 -12.07 1.86
N GLU A 107 4.27 -12.94 2.80
CA GLU A 107 3.34 -13.46 3.81
C GLU A 107 3.16 -12.47 4.98
N ASN A 108 1.99 -12.53 5.62
CA ASN A 108 1.64 -11.79 6.82
C ASN A 108 0.83 -12.72 7.76
N LEU A 109 0.69 -12.35 9.04
CA LEU A 109 0.01 -13.24 10.00
C LEU A 109 -1.43 -13.60 9.58
N PHE A 110 -2.14 -12.74 8.85
CA PHE A 110 -3.49 -13.02 8.35
C PHE A 110 -3.50 -14.13 7.28
N ARG A 111 -2.62 -14.05 6.27
CA ARG A 111 -2.49 -15.10 5.23
C ARG A 111 -2.05 -16.43 5.83
N ILE A 112 -1.18 -16.38 6.82
CA ILE A 112 -0.71 -17.56 7.57
C ILE A 112 -1.87 -18.14 8.39
N ALA A 113 -2.58 -17.32 9.16
CA ALA A 113 -3.77 -17.72 9.93
C ALA A 113 -4.82 -18.43 9.06
N ASN A 114 -5.20 -17.82 7.93
CA ASN A 114 -6.14 -18.41 6.98
C ASN A 114 -5.63 -19.73 6.38
N ARG A 115 -4.34 -19.84 6.01
CA ARG A 115 -3.77 -21.08 5.45
C ARG A 115 -3.92 -22.25 6.43
N TYR A 116 -3.75 -22.00 7.73
CA TYR A 116 -3.75 -23.05 8.75
C TYR A 116 -5.08 -23.17 9.52
N GLY A 117 -6.13 -22.43 9.12
CA GLY A 117 -7.44 -22.49 9.77
C GLY A 117 -7.42 -22.04 11.24
N THR A 118 -6.67 -20.98 11.52
CA THR A 118 -6.52 -20.39 12.87
C THR A 118 -6.68 -18.87 12.83
N THR A 119 -6.45 -18.16 13.94
CA THR A 119 -6.55 -16.70 14.03
C THR A 119 -5.19 -16.03 14.17
N VAL A 120 -5.09 -14.78 13.71
CA VAL A 120 -3.90 -13.92 13.92
C VAL A 120 -3.56 -13.84 15.41
N GLN A 121 -4.56 -13.65 16.27
CA GLN A 121 -4.38 -13.57 17.72
C GLN A 121 -3.83 -14.87 18.32
N ALA A 122 -4.26 -16.04 17.83
CA ALA A 122 -3.76 -17.33 18.30
C ALA A 122 -2.28 -17.52 17.94
N ILE A 123 -1.88 -17.14 16.72
CA ILE A 123 -0.46 -17.15 16.31
C ILE A 123 0.34 -16.13 17.13
N MET A 124 -0.18 -14.92 17.32
CA MET A 124 0.49 -13.88 18.12
C MET A 124 0.77 -14.35 19.55
N ASN A 125 -0.26 -14.85 20.23
CA ASN A 125 -0.16 -15.34 21.60
C ASN A 125 0.83 -16.51 21.73
N LEU A 126 0.87 -17.43 20.75
CA LEU A 126 1.75 -18.60 20.79
C LEU A 126 3.23 -18.28 20.53
N ASN A 127 3.52 -17.13 19.88
CA ASN A 127 4.86 -16.68 19.52
C ASN A 127 5.33 -15.43 20.30
N GLY A 128 4.54 -14.94 21.26
CA GLY A 128 4.87 -13.72 22.00
C GLY A 128 4.91 -12.45 21.14
N ILE A 129 4.21 -12.44 20.00
CA ILE A 129 4.20 -11.30 19.06
C ILE A 129 3.15 -10.29 19.53
N THR A 130 3.60 -9.12 19.97
CA THR A 130 2.72 -8.02 20.42
C THR A 130 2.09 -7.22 19.27
N ASP A 131 2.72 -7.22 18.09
CA ASP A 131 2.28 -6.47 16.91
C ASP A 131 2.15 -7.42 15.70
N PRO A 132 0.95 -7.62 15.14
CA PRO A 132 0.74 -8.59 14.07
C PRO A 132 1.49 -8.29 12.77
N ASN A 133 1.98 -7.05 12.62
CA ASN A 133 2.69 -6.59 11.43
C ASN A 133 4.21 -6.76 11.56
N ARG A 134 4.72 -7.11 12.75
CA ARG A 134 6.16 -7.28 13.03
C ARG A 134 6.56 -8.74 12.89
N ILE A 135 6.46 -9.26 11.67
CA ILE A 135 7.06 -10.52 11.26
C ILE A 135 8.04 -10.33 10.10
N PHE A 136 9.07 -11.16 10.03
CA PHE A 136 10.18 -11.04 9.08
C PHE A 136 10.31 -12.28 8.19
N VAL A 137 10.76 -12.10 6.94
CA VAL A 137 11.03 -13.23 6.03
C VAL A 137 12.12 -14.13 6.63
N GLY A 138 11.86 -15.43 6.68
CA GLY A 138 12.70 -16.44 7.34
C GLY A 138 12.36 -16.69 8.81
N GLN A 139 11.55 -15.84 9.46
CA GLN A 139 11.11 -16.05 10.83
C GLN A 139 10.32 -17.36 10.96
N GLN A 140 10.61 -18.13 12.01
CA GLN A 140 9.81 -19.31 12.37
C GLN A 140 8.67 -18.90 13.30
N LEU A 141 7.47 -19.37 12.98
CA LEU A 141 6.25 -19.18 13.75
C LEU A 141 5.68 -20.54 14.14
N ARG A 142 5.40 -20.73 15.42
CA ARG A 142 4.53 -21.80 15.92
C ARG A 142 3.10 -21.47 15.54
N ILE A 143 2.49 -22.34 14.77
CA ILE A 143 1.09 -22.24 14.38
C ILE A 143 0.31 -23.25 15.21
N PRO A 144 -0.70 -22.82 15.99
CA PRO A 144 -1.57 -23.77 16.68
C PRO A 144 -2.38 -24.53 15.64
N GLY A 145 -2.48 -25.85 15.80
CA GLY A 145 -3.38 -26.67 14.99
C GLY A 145 -4.82 -26.23 15.16
N THR A 146 -5.65 -26.61 14.19
CA THR A 146 -7.06 -26.26 14.06
C THR A 146 -7.84 -26.50 15.35
N GLN A 147 -7.96 -25.47 16.18
CA GLN A 147 -9.14 -25.26 17.00
C GLN A 147 -10.17 -24.60 16.09
N ALA A 148 -11.38 -25.16 16.04
CA ALA A 148 -12.51 -24.48 15.41
C ALA A 148 -12.66 -23.08 16.03
N PRO A 149 -13.19 -22.08 15.28
CA PRO A 149 -13.40 -20.75 15.81
C PRO A 149 -14.15 -20.81 17.14
N PRO A 150 -13.71 -20.09 18.19
CA PRO A 150 -14.50 -19.96 19.40
C PRO A 150 -15.83 -19.28 19.06
N ASP A 151 -16.86 -19.70 19.79
CA ASP A 151 -18.28 -19.50 19.50
C ASP A 151 -18.65 -18.08 19.02
N ALA A 152 -19.52 -18.02 18.00
CA ALA A 152 -20.11 -16.78 17.53
C ALA A 152 -21.29 -16.38 18.43
N THR A 153 -21.00 -16.07 19.69
CA THR A 153 -21.96 -15.53 20.65
C THR A 153 -21.51 -14.16 21.16
N GLU A 154 -21.83 -13.12 20.39
CA GLU A 154 -22.45 -11.87 20.88
C GLU A 154 -22.60 -10.87 19.71
N SER A 155 -23.77 -10.87 19.07
CA SER A 155 -24.27 -9.67 18.41
C SER A 155 -24.80 -8.72 19.49
N PRO A 156 -24.44 -7.43 19.49
CA PRO A 156 -25.17 -6.44 20.25
C PRO A 156 -26.52 -6.18 19.58
N VAL A 157 -27.59 -6.75 20.14
CA VAL A 157 -29.01 -6.43 19.84
C VAL A 157 -29.48 -5.29 20.79
N PRO A 158 -30.61 -4.60 20.54
CA PRO A 158 -30.58 -3.14 20.46
C PRO A 158 -30.97 -2.40 21.75
N ALA A 159 -30.98 -1.08 21.68
CA ALA A 159 -31.31 -0.18 22.77
C ALA A 159 -32.75 -0.36 23.32
N GLU A 160 -32.88 -0.61 24.62
CA GLU A 160 -34.12 -0.37 25.37
C GLU A 160 -34.31 1.14 25.59
N GLU A 161 -35.25 1.69 24.83
CA GLU A 161 -36.46 2.34 25.36
C GLU A 161 -36.38 2.98 26.76
N ILE A 162 -36.36 4.33 26.78
CA ILE A 162 -36.62 5.12 27.99
C ILE A 162 -38.02 5.73 27.86
N GLU A 163 -39.04 5.06 28.40
CA GLU A 163 -40.34 5.70 28.64
C GLU A 163 -40.31 6.53 29.94
N THR A 164 -40.80 7.77 29.89
CA THR A 164 -41.51 8.39 31.04
C THR A 164 -42.36 9.59 30.61
N ALA A 165 -43.61 9.59 31.09
CA ALA A 165 -44.50 10.74 31.30
C ALA A 165 -45.15 11.43 30.07
N THR A 166 -46.37 10.98 29.77
CA THR A 166 -47.45 11.74 29.10
C THR A 166 -47.91 12.98 29.87
N ASP A 167 -48.30 14.04 29.16
CA ASP A 167 -49.41 14.92 29.57
C ASP A 167 -50.05 15.67 28.37
N THR A 168 -51.30 16.12 28.52
CA THR A 168 -52.15 16.92 27.58
C THR A 168 -53.07 16.12 26.61
N PRO A 169 -54.37 16.51 26.40
CA PRO A 169 -55.42 15.56 25.98
C PRO A 169 -56.08 15.78 24.59
N SER A 170 -56.93 14.80 24.25
CA SER A 170 -57.89 14.62 23.14
C SER A 170 -58.40 15.84 22.33
N GLY A 171 -58.59 15.57 21.02
CA GLY A 171 -59.57 16.23 20.14
C GLY A 171 -60.03 15.27 19.03
N ASP A 172 -61.35 15.19 18.80
CA ASP A 172 -62.02 14.32 17.81
C ASP A 172 -61.78 14.72 16.33
N GLY A 173 -62.03 13.79 15.38
CA GLY A 173 -62.23 14.14 13.96
C GLY A 173 -62.19 12.98 12.96
N ASP A 174 -63.38 12.50 12.59
CA ASP A 174 -63.76 11.57 11.49
C ASP A 174 -62.94 11.66 10.17
N GLU A 175 -62.50 10.52 9.60
CA GLU A 175 -63.08 9.75 8.47
C GLU A 175 -62.48 10.08 7.08
N ASP A 176 -61.72 9.16 6.46
CA ASP A 176 -62.14 8.30 5.32
C ASP A 176 -60.94 7.51 4.70
N GLN A 177 -61.23 6.34 4.09
CA GLN A 177 -60.26 5.36 3.51
C GLN A 177 -59.72 5.75 2.11
N PRO A 178 -58.79 5.00 1.45
CA PRO A 178 -58.12 3.73 1.80
C PRO A 178 -56.57 3.92 1.94
N ASP A 179 -55.62 2.98 1.77
CA ASP A 179 -55.56 1.61 1.19
C ASP A 179 -54.35 0.79 1.72
N GLU A 180 -54.15 -0.44 1.21
CA GLU A 180 -53.05 -1.36 1.59
C GLU A 180 -51.63 -0.92 1.18
N THR A 181 -50.62 -1.25 2.01
CA THR A 181 -49.23 -1.44 1.53
C THR A 181 -48.59 -2.56 2.33
N GLU A 182 -48.42 -3.72 1.68
CA GLU A 182 -47.87 -4.91 2.33
C GLU A 182 -46.40 -4.72 2.73
N THR A 183 -46.02 -5.36 3.84
CA THR A 183 -44.62 -5.49 4.24
C THR A 183 -43.92 -6.46 3.28
N PRO A 184 -42.74 -6.12 2.71
CA PRO A 184 -42.05 -7.03 1.81
C PRO A 184 -41.64 -8.29 2.57
N THR A 185 -42.21 -9.43 2.20
CA THR A 185 -41.80 -10.74 2.71
C THR A 185 -40.43 -11.08 2.13
N GLU A 186 -39.39 -11.10 2.96
CA GLU A 186 -38.09 -11.63 2.55
C GLU A 186 -38.23 -13.11 2.20
N THR A 187 -38.00 -13.42 0.92
CA THR A 187 -37.95 -14.81 0.46
C THR A 187 -36.65 -15.43 0.97
N PRO A 188 -36.66 -16.56 1.71
CA PRO A 188 -35.43 -17.16 2.21
C PRO A 188 -34.50 -17.54 1.05
N PHE A 189 -33.21 -17.18 1.17
CA PHE A 189 -32.19 -17.61 0.23
C PHE A 189 -32.04 -19.13 0.28
N VAL A 190 -32.56 -19.82 -0.74
CA VAL A 190 -32.30 -21.24 -0.98
C VAL A 190 -31.00 -21.34 -1.77
N PRO A 191 -29.96 -22.04 -1.27
CA PRO A 191 -28.75 -22.29 -2.05
C PRO A 191 -29.13 -23.08 -3.32
N GLY A 192 -28.85 -22.50 -4.49
CA GLY A 192 -29.10 -23.14 -5.78
C GLY A 192 -28.28 -24.43 -5.96
N ASP A 193 -28.80 -25.33 -6.80
CA ASP A 193 -28.09 -26.55 -7.19
C ASP A 193 -26.78 -26.17 -7.91
N PRO A 194 -25.59 -26.65 -7.46
CA PRO A 194 -24.31 -26.24 -8.03
C PRO A 194 -24.13 -26.57 -9.51
N ASP A 195 -24.92 -27.49 -10.08
CA ASP A 195 -24.88 -27.84 -11.51
C ASP A 195 -25.87 -27.02 -12.38
N GLU A 196 -26.71 -26.15 -11.81
CA GLU A 196 -27.71 -25.35 -12.57
C GLU A 196 -27.31 -23.87 -12.75
N ALA A 197 -26.14 -23.47 -12.22
CA ALA A 197 -25.56 -22.14 -12.44
C ALA A 197 -24.88 -22.03 -13.82
N GLU A 198 -25.66 -22.04 -14.90
CA GLU A 198 -25.20 -21.68 -16.26
C GLU A 198 -24.89 -20.17 -16.37
N ASN A 199 -23.85 -19.75 -15.66
CA ASN A 199 -22.98 -18.61 -15.92
C ASN A 199 -23.61 -17.39 -16.65
N GLU A 200 -24.62 -16.73 -16.08
CA GLU A 200 -25.13 -15.45 -16.62
C GLU A 200 -24.06 -14.33 -16.61
N ALA A 201 -22.96 -14.50 -15.87
CA ALA A 201 -21.78 -13.65 -15.95
C ALA A 201 -20.99 -13.80 -17.28
N ALA A 202 -21.32 -14.79 -18.13
CA ALA A 202 -20.64 -15.04 -19.40
C ALA A 202 -20.91 -14.00 -20.50
N SER A 203 -21.79 -13.01 -20.28
CA SER A 203 -22.11 -11.98 -21.27
C SER A 203 -21.93 -10.54 -20.79
N VAL A 204 -21.16 -10.29 -19.72
CA VAL A 204 -20.61 -8.94 -19.52
C VAL A 204 -19.56 -8.71 -20.62
N PRO A 205 -19.72 -7.72 -21.52
CA PRO A 205 -18.73 -7.47 -22.57
C PRO A 205 -17.37 -7.17 -21.93
N PHE A 206 -16.34 -7.90 -22.32
CA PHE A 206 -14.98 -7.67 -21.85
C PHE A 206 -14.31 -6.63 -22.75
N ASP A 207 -14.12 -5.43 -22.22
CA ASP A 207 -13.48 -4.31 -22.90
C ASP A 207 -11.97 -4.21 -22.59
N PHE A 208 -11.26 -3.46 -23.42
CA PHE A 208 -9.82 -3.19 -23.28
C PHE A 208 -9.56 -1.69 -23.13
N GLY A 209 -8.42 -1.36 -22.50
CA GLY A 209 -8.00 0.02 -22.30
C GLY A 209 -6.50 0.19 -22.10
N VAL A 210 -6.08 1.44 -22.00
CA VAL A 210 -4.68 1.85 -21.79
C VAL A 210 -4.54 2.79 -20.60
N VAL A 211 -3.38 2.76 -19.94
CA VAL A 211 -3.00 3.80 -18.98
C VAL A 211 -2.33 4.94 -19.75
N VAL A 212 -2.83 6.15 -19.57
CA VAL A 212 -2.33 7.38 -20.22
C VAL A 212 -1.78 8.37 -19.20
N GLN A 213 -0.90 9.25 -19.68
CA GLN A 213 -0.24 10.28 -18.87
C GLN A 213 -0.27 11.61 -19.63
N LEU A 214 -1.45 12.21 -19.73
CA LEU A 214 -1.69 13.40 -20.57
C LEU A 214 -1.21 14.72 -19.92
N GLN A 215 -0.85 14.71 -18.64
CA GLN A 215 -0.28 15.87 -17.97
C GLN A 215 1.06 16.30 -18.60
N ASN A 216 1.17 17.60 -18.91
CA ASN A 216 2.36 18.25 -19.48
C ASN A 216 2.78 17.80 -20.90
N GLN A 217 1.84 17.27 -21.70
CA GLN A 217 2.07 17.01 -23.13
C GLN A 217 0.85 17.42 -23.99
N GLU A 218 0.95 17.25 -25.31
CA GLU A 218 -0.18 17.43 -26.23
C GLU A 218 -1.06 16.17 -26.21
N ASN A 219 -2.38 16.36 -26.08
CA ASN A 219 -3.31 15.24 -25.92
C ASN A 219 -3.60 14.51 -27.25
N GLN A 220 -3.78 15.28 -28.33
CA GLN A 220 -4.25 14.78 -29.62
C GLN A 220 -3.47 13.56 -30.16
N PRO A 221 -2.12 13.52 -30.14
CA PRO A 221 -1.37 12.34 -30.63
C PRO A 221 -1.57 11.08 -29.78
N VAL A 222 -1.99 11.23 -28.52
CA VAL A 222 -2.31 10.11 -27.63
C VAL A 222 -3.75 9.64 -27.85
N VAL A 223 -4.68 10.57 -28.08
CA VAL A 223 -6.08 10.25 -28.44
C VAL A 223 -6.15 9.52 -29.77
N GLU A 224 -5.49 10.03 -30.81
CA GLU A 224 -5.33 9.34 -32.11
C GLU A 224 -4.76 7.93 -31.92
N ARG A 225 -3.82 7.75 -30.98
CA ARG A 225 -3.23 6.44 -30.69
C ARG A 225 -4.16 5.49 -29.92
N ILE A 226 -5.11 6.00 -29.14
CA ILE A 226 -6.18 5.20 -28.52
C ILE A 226 -7.12 4.68 -29.61
N GLU A 227 -7.54 5.55 -30.52
CA GLU A 227 -8.39 5.18 -31.67
C GLU A 227 -7.71 4.12 -32.57
N GLU A 228 -6.42 4.31 -32.91
CA GLU A 228 -5.62 3.33 -33.67
C GLU A 228 -5.44 1.96 -32.97
N LEU A 229 -5.59 1.91 -31.65
CA LEU A 229 -5.50 0.67 -30.87
C LEU A 229 -6.85 -0.05 -30.75
N GLU A 230 -7.94 0.58 -31.21
CA GLU A 230 -9.32 0.07 -31.12
C GLU A 230 -9.72 -0.31 -29.67
N VAL A 231 -9.22 0.44 -28.68
CA VAL A 231 -9.55 0.25 -27.25
C VAL A 231 -10.52 1.32 -26.75
N SER A 232 -11.44 0.93 -25.86
CA SER A 232 -12.57 1.73 -25.43
C SER A 232 -12.36 2.45 -24.09
N TRP A 233 -11.27 2.17 -23.36
CA TRP A 233 -10.99 2.75 -22.04
C TRP A 233 -9.63 3.47 -21.94
N ALA A 234 -9.61 4.62 -21.26
CA ALA A 234 -8.39 5.32 -20.87
C ALA A 234 -8.34 5.56 -19.35
N LYS A 235 -7.26 5.10 -18.71
CA LYS A 235 -6.98 5.35 -17.29
C LYS A 235 -5.98 6.50 -17.15
N GLN A 236 -6.41 7.62 -16.58
CA GLN A 236 -5.60 8.83 -16.36
C GLN A 236 -5.38 9.05 -14.86
N ARG A 237 -4.13 9.30 -14.47
CA ARG A 237 -3.79 9.69 -13.08
C ARG A 237 -4.12 11.16 -12.81
N VAL A 238 -4.73 11.45 -11.67
CA VAL A 238 -4.98 12.80 -11.16
C VAL A 238 -4.11 13.03 -9.93
N ASP A 239 -3.15 13.95 -10.03
CA ASP A 239 -2.30 14.34 -8.92
C ASP A 239 -3.01 15.41 -8.08
N TRP A 240 -3.55 15.04 -6.91
CA TRP A 240 -4.34 15.95 -6.09
C TRP A 240 -3.53 17.19 -5.66
N ALA A 241 -2.24 17.04 -5.35
CA ALA A 241 -1.38 18.17 -4.98
C ALA A 241 -1.22 19.22 -6.08
N LEU A 242 -1.29 18.81 -7.36
CA LEU A 242 -1.30 19.74 -8.50
C LEU A 242 -2.64 20.47 -8.66
N HIS A 243 -3.75 19.82 -8.32
CA HIS A 243 -5.11 20.33 -8.55
C HIS A 243 -5.74 21.03 -7.33
N GLU A 244 -5.17 20.88 -6.13
CA GLU A 244 -5.52 21.66 -4.93
C GLU A 244 -4.25 22.06 -4.13
N PRO A 245 -3.40 22.96 -4.67
CA PRO A 245 -2.13 23.34 -4.05
C PRO A 245 -2.29 24.02 -2.68
N SER A 246 -3.47 24.57 -2.38
CA SER A 246 -3.86 25.01 -1.04
C SER A 246 -5.34 24.72 -0.81
N ARG A 247 -5.70 24.24 0.38
CA ARG A 247 -7.07 23.85 0.78
C ARG A 247 -8.14 24.82 0.25
N GLY A 248 -9.09 24.29 -0.52
CA GLY A 248 -10.21 25.03 -1.12
C GLY A 248 -9.90 25.80 -2.41
N ASN A 249 -8.64 25.84 -2.87
CA ASN A 249 -8.21 26.52 -4.08
C ASN A 249 -7.90 25.49 -5.18
N TYR A 250 -8.85 25.29 -6.09
CA TYR A 250 -8.81 24.24 -7.10
C TYR A 250 -8.37 24.78 -8.47
N THR A 251 -7.52 24.04 -9.16
CA THR A 251 -7.06 24.34 -10.53
C THR A 251 -7.24 23.11 -11.41
N PHE A 252 -8.25 23.15 -12.29
CA PHE A 252 -8.66 22.01 -13.12
C PHE A 252 -8.45 22.23 -14.61
N GLU A 253 -7.98 23.39 -15.04
CA GLU A 253 -7.99 23.83 -16.44
C GLU A 253 -7.28 22.87 -17.41
N ASN A 254 -6.16 22.25 -16.99
CA ASN A 254 -5.48 21.23 -17.78
C ASN A 254 -6.21 19.87 -17.76
N LEU A 255 -6.82 19.52 -16.63
CA LEU A 255 -7.61 18.28 -16.51
C LEU A 255 -8.91 18.39 -17.31
N ASP A 256 -9.53 19.57 -17.36
CA ASP A 256 -10.72 19.83 -18.17
C ASP A 256 -10.47 19.53 -19.65
N VAL A 257 -9.37 20.04 -20.21
CA VAL A 257 -8.97 19.76 -21.60
C VAL A 257 -8.69 18.27 -21.81
N ILE A 258 -8.05 17.60 -20.85
CA ILE A 258 -7.82 16.14 -20.91
C ILE A 258 -9.14 15.35 -20.93
N ILE A 259 -10.12 15.73 -20.11
CA ILE A 259 -11.43 15.08 -20.08
C ILE A 259 -12.19 15.39 -21.38
N ASP A 260 -12.22 16.65 -21.82
CA ASP A 260 -12.94 17.06 -23.03
C ASP A 260 -12.39 16.36 -24.29
N ASP A 261 -11.07 16.19 -24.40
CA ASP A 261 -10.45 15.51 -25.55
C ASP A 261 -10.75 13.99 -25.57
N LEU A 262 -10.78 13.32 -24.41
CA LEU A 262 -11.11 11.89 -24.30
C LEU A 262 -12.61 11.61 -24.48
N ASP A 263 -13.46 12.41 -23.86
CA ASP A 263 -14.93 12.34 -23.95
C ASP A 263 -15.41 12.62 -25.39
N SER A 264 -14.81 13.62 -26.05
CA SER A 264 -15.11 13.93 -27.46
C SER A 264 -14.70 12.82 -28.43
N ALA A 265 -13.71 11.99 -28.07
CA ALA A 265 -13.32 10.80 -28.83
C ALA A 265 -14.17 9.56 -28.49
N GLY A 266 -15.11 9.66 -27.54
CA GLY A 266 -15.96 8.55 -27.12
C GLY A 266 -15.23 7.47 -26.31
N VAL A 267 -14.13 7.83 -25.64
CA VAL A 267 -13.33 6.92 -24.81
C VAL A 267 -13.86 6.95 -23.38
N ASN A 268 -14.18 5.78 -22.80
CA ASN A 268 -14.58 5.68 -21.40
C ASN A 268 -13.40 6.07 -20.49
N ILE A 269 -13.64 6.95 -19.51
CA ILE A 269 -12.57 7.55 -18.70
C ILE A 269 -12.57 6.97 -17.29
N MET A 270 -11.40 6.49 -16.86
CA MET A 270 -11.11 6.07 -15.50
C MET A 270 -10.09 7.01 -14.86
N LEU A 271 -10.46 7.67 -13.75
CA LEU A 271 -9.55 8.58 -13.02
C LEU A 271 -8.99 7.93 -11.76
N THR A 272 -7.66 7.85 -11.66
CA THR A 272 -6.96 7.39 -10.46
C THR A 272 -6.42 8.56 -9.66
N VAL A 273 -6.97 8.83 -8.47
CA VAL A 273 -6.57 10.00 -7.66
C VAL A 273 -5.44 9.65 -6.71
N THR A 274 -4.31 10.36 -6.82
CA THR A 274 -3.06 10.12 -6.07
C THR A 274 -2.53 11.39 -5.43
N SER A 275 -1.39 11.27 -4.73
CA SER A 275 -0.54 12.41 -4.33
C SER A 275 -1.26 13.48 -3.51
N ALA A 276 -1.64 13.18 -2.26
CA ALA A 276 -2.32 14.17 -1.44
C ALA A 276 -1.41 15.39 -1.16
N PRO A 277 -1.94 16.62 -1.19
CA PRO A 277 -1.16 17.83 -0.98
C PRO A 277 -0.52 17.87 0.40
N THR A 278 0.59 18.60 0.53
CA THR A 278 1.32 18.74 1.79
C THR A 278 0.48 19.34 2.91
N TRP A 279 -0.49 20.20 2.62
CA TRP A 279 -1.41 20.76 3.62
C TRP A 279 -2.39 19.72 4.20
N ALA A 280 -2.61 18.60 3.52
CA ALA A 280 -3.50 17.51 3.95
C ALA A 280 -2.74 16.38 4.66
N ARG A 281 -1.40 16.46 4.78
CA ARG A 281 -0.54 15.36 5.24
C ARG A 281 0.33 15.73 6.44
N ALA A 282 0.58 14.73 7.28
CA ALA A 282 1.43 14.87 8.47
C ALA A 282 2.95 14.89 8.16
N SER A 283 3.36 14.45 6.97
CA SER A 283 4.76 14.48 6.51
C SER A 283 4.84 14.82 5.03
N SER A 284 5.96 15.44 4.63
CA SER A 284 6.33 15.72 3.24
C SER A 284 7.40 14.77 2.68
N GLU A 285 7.88 13.80 3.47
CA GLU A 285 9.06 12.98 3.13
C GLU A 285 8.77 11.85 2.13
N GLU A 286 7.65 11.14 2.28
CA GLU A 286 7.18 10.10 1.35
C GLU A 286 5.72 10.37 0.96
N SER A 287 5.26 9.88 -0.20
CA SER A 287 3.87 10.12 -0.67
C SER A 287 2.86 9.24 0.06
N GLY A 288 1.59 9.65 0.09
CA GLY A 288 0.54 8.89 0.76
C GLY A 288 -0.81 9.59 0.84
N PRO A 289 -1.83 8.93 1.41
CA PRO A 289 -3.16 9.50 1.64
C PRO A 289 -3.09 10.65 2.66
N PRO A 290 -4.13 11.49 2.78
CA PRO A 290 -4.15 12.56 3.75
C PRO A 290 -4.29 12.02 5.19
N THR A 291 -4.01 12.86 6.17
CA THR A 291 -4.22 12.53 7.59
C THR A 291 -5.71 12.52 7.94
N ASP A 292 -6.52 13.32 7.23
CA ASP A 292 -7.98 13.35 7.32
C ASP A 292 -8.56 12.89 5.97
N TYR A 293 -9.21 11.73 5.95
CA TYR A 293 -9.80 11.18 4.74
C TYR A 293 -11.03 11.96 4.25
N GLN A 294 -11.64 12.80 5.10
CA GLN A 294 -12.71 13.69 4.67
C GLN A 294 -12.22 14.73 3.65
N ASP A 295 -10.95 15.12 3.71
CA ASP A 295 -10.33 16.00 2.70
C ASP A 295 -10.21 15.30 1.34
N TYR A 296 -9.89 14.00 1.32
CA TYR A 296 -9.84 13.20 0.09
C TYR A 296 -11.23 13.07 -0.53
N ALA A 297 -12.23 12.73 0.30
CA ALA A 297 -13.63 12.64 -0.11
C ALA A 297 -14.16 13.95 -0.71
N ILE A 298 -13.81 15.11 -0.13
CA ILE A 298 -14.17 16.43 -0.66
C ILE A 298 -13.55 16.65 -2.05
N PHE A 299 -12.30 16.22 -2.28
CA PHE A 299 -11.65 16.35 -3.57
C PHE A 299 -12.22 15.38 -4.62
N VAL A 300 -12.36 14.09 -4.29
CA VAL A 300 -12.97 13.08 -5.18
C VAL A 300 -14.41 13.43 -5.52
N GLY A 301 -15.23 13.80 -4.54
CA GLY A 301 -16.60 14.25 -4.76
C GLY A 301 -16.69 15.50 -5.64
N ARG A 302 -15.68 16.39 -5.60
CA ARG A 302 -15.59 17.55 -6.50
C ARG A 302 -15.21 17.15 -7.93
N LEU A 303 -14.34 16.16 -8.13
CA LEU A 303 -14.06 15.59 -9.45
C LEU A 303 -15.33 14.92 -10.02
N ALA A 304 -16.01 14.09 -9.21
CA ALA A 304 -17.26 13.43 -9.57
C ALA A 304 -18.35 14.43 -9.97
N GLN A 305 -18.53 15.51 -9.20
CA GLN A 305 -19.49 16.57 -9.53
C GLN A 305 -19.08 17.36 -10.80
N ARG A 306 -17.79 17.62 -11.01
CA ARG A 306 -17.29 18.41 -12.16
C ARG A 306 -17.35 17.64 -13.48
N TYR A 307 -17.08 16.35 -13.44
CA TYR A 307 -17.00 15.47 -14.61
C TYR A 307 -18.16 14.48 -14.70
N GLN A 308 -19.25 14.74 -13.98
CA GLN A 308 -20.49 13.95 -14.02
C GLN A 308 -20.96 13.76 -15.47
N GLY A 309 -21.05 12.50 -15.91
CA GLY A 309 -21.48 12.15 -17.27
C GLY A 309 -20.39 12.22 -18.35
N ARG A 310 -19.12 12.48 -17.98
CA ARG A 310 -17.92 12.40 -18.85
C ARG A 310 -16.81 11.50 -18.30
N VAL A 311 -16.90 11.11 -17.02
CA VAL A 311 -15.97 10.16 -16.37
C VAL A 311 -16.78 9.00 -15.81
N ASP A 312 -16.42 7.80 -16.23
CA ASP A 312 -17.16 6.56 -15.99
C ASP A 312 -16.71 5.83 -14.73
N ALA A 313 -15.45 5.99 -14.33
CA ALA A 313 -14.88 5.30 -13.18
C ALA A 313 -13.88 6.15 -12.38
N TYR A 314 -13.85 5.92 -11.06
CA TYR A 314 -12.88 6.49 -10.14
C TYR A 314 -12.16 5.37 -9.39
N GLU A 315 -10.83 5.36 -9.42
CA GLU A 315 -10.00 4.47 -8.61
C GLU A 315 -9.55 5.20 -7.35
N ILE A 316 -9.99 4.66 -6.21
CA ILE A 316 -9.67 5.19 -4.89
C ILE A 316 -8.25 4.77 -4.52
N TRP A 317 -7.35 5.75 -4.59
CA TRP A 317 -5.91 5.64 -4.39
C TRP A 317 -5.17 4.80 -5.45
N HIS A 318 -3.83 4.82 -5.40
CA HIS A 318 -2.99 4.06 -6.32
C HIS A 318 -1.99 3.20 -5.53
N GLU A 319 -2.02 1.89 -5.79
CA GLU A 319 -1.09 0.91 -5.22
C GLU A 319 -0.86 1.11 -3.71
N PRO A 320 -1.92 1.13 -2.87
CA PRO A 320 -1.81 1.44 -1.44
C PRO A 320 -0.91 0.46 -0.69
N ASN A 321 -0.69 -0.74 -1.24
CA ASN A 321 0.25 -1.75 -0.75
C ASN A 321 1.73 -1.36 -0.86
N LEU A 322 2.08 -0.33 -1.65
CA LEU A 322 3.45 0.16 -1.75
C LEU A 322 3.71 1.23 -0.69
N ARG A 323 4.74 1.01 0.13
CA ARG A 323 5.18 1.91 1.20
C ARG A 323 5.29 3.38 0.78
N GLN A 324 5.89 3.62 -0.39
CA GLN A 324 6.09 4.94 -0.98
C GLN A 324 4.79 5.68 -1.35
N ASN A 325 3.67 4.96 -1.45
CA ASN A 325 2.33 5.45 -1.74
C ASN A 325 1.42 5.43 -0.49
N TRP A 326 1.92 5.05 0.69
CA TRP A 326 1.15 4.95 1.94
C TRP A 326 1.87 5.61 3.13
N ASN A 327 2.35 6.84 2.92
CA ASN A 327 3.04 7.69 3.91
C ASN A 327 4.27 7.03 4.55
N GLY A 328 5.01 6.23 3.78
CA GLY A 328 6.19 5.52 4.29
C GLY A 328 5.87 4.36 5.25
N LYS A 329 4.61 3.91 5.29
CA LYS A 329 4.13 2.78 6.10
C LYS A 329 3.72 1.61 5.19
N PRO A 330 3.80 0.36 5.66
CA PRO A 330 3.08 -0.73 5.00
C PRO A 330 1.56 -0.47 5.05
N ILE A 331 0.81 -0.98 4.08
CA ILE A 331 -0.65 -0.82 4.06
C ILE A 331 -1.30 -1.43 5.30
N ASN A 332 -2.19 -0.66 5.92
CA ASN A 332 -3.17 -1.19 6.85
C ASN A 332 -4.51 -1.31 6.10
N GLY A 333 -5.04 -2.53 5.99
CA GLY A 333 -6.30 -2.77 5.29
C GLY A 333 -7.48 -2.00 5.88
N ALA A 334 -7.50 -1.79 7.20
CA ALA A 334 -8.52 -0.98 7.86
C ALA A 334 -8.39 0.51 7.53
N GLU A 335 -7.17 1.05 7.41
CA GLU A 335 -6.95 2.44 6.96
C GLU A 335 -7.43 2.63 5.51
N TYR A 336 -7.17 1.68 4.62
CA TYR A 336 -7.68 1.75 3.25
C TYR A 336 -9.21 1.59 3.18
N VAL A 337 -9.82 0.75 4.02
CA VAL A 337 -11.29 0.65 4.14
C VAL A 337 -11.89 1.94 4.69
N GLU A 338 -11.26 2.62 5.66
CA GLU A 338 -11.73 3.92 6.13
C GLU A 338 -11.62 5.02 5.06
N LEU A 339 -10.58 4.99 4.21
CA LEU A 339 -10.47 5.86 3.03
C LEU A 339 -11.59 5.57 2.03
N LEU A 340 -11.84 4.30 1.71
CA LEU A 340 -12.94 3.86 0.83
C LEU A 340 -14.33 4.21 1.39
N ARG A 341 -14.52 4.16 2.71
CA ARG A 341 -15.81 4.39 3.38
C ARG A 341 -16.30 5.84 3.23
N VAL A 342 -15.39 6.78 3.02
CA VAL A 342 -15.72 8.22 2.91
C VAL A 342 -15.63 8.77 1.48
N ALA A 343 -14.93 8.09 0.57
CA ALA A 343 -14.65 8.55 -0.79
C ALA A 343 -15.85 8.38 -1.76
#